data_AF-A0A9W8LFX4-F1
#
_entry.id   AF-A0A9W8LFX4-F1
#
_cell.length_a   1.000
_cell.length_b   1.000
_cell.length_c   1.000
_cell.angle_alpha   90.00
_cell.angle_beta   90.00
_cell.angle_gamma   90.00
#
_symmetry.space_group_name_H-M   'P 1'
#
loop_
_entity.id
_entity.type
_entity.pdbx_description
1 polymer ?
#
loop_
_entity_poly.entity_id
_entity_poly.type
_entity_poly.pdbx_seq_one_letter_code
_entity_poly.pdbx_strand_id
1 'polypeptide(L)'
;MADMDMDMSMGMDIDLDLGSEQVQGQGPGQGPGQDPRQDPRQDPRQDPRQDLGPAELPAELPAIPKVGFSVYPVGCEPEASTTERAMPEVAEPALEIPTQDELFEDGDARRPRCEQLRGHFFREGRLREEDALAIIHAATQVLRAEPTLLTLDAPLTICGDVHGQYYDLMKLFEVGGDPATTRYLFLGDYVDRGYFSIECLLYLYSLKLRHPTTLFMLRGNHECRHLTDYFTFKLECIHKYSERVYEAAVESFCALPLGAVVNKQFLCIHGGLSPELHTLDDLRNLDRFREPPTHGLMCDLLWADPVDDFGHEKNKSFFVHNYARGCSYFFSYAATCAFLERNNLLSLVRAHEAQDAGYRMYRKSKTTGFPAVITLFSAPNYLDAYNNKAAVLKYEDNVMNIRQFNCSPHPYWLPNFMDVFTWSLPFVGEKMTDMLLAILNICTKDELEEDSIVAGSGETVSTAHAAQAAAQSAESRALLAASDLELRRESIRHKILAVGKVARIFHILRSESETINELKGLLGTQRLPAGQLSVGGRGLRQTVLSFEEAKRFDSENERLPPPIGLQASAEQRVGDAVALAVHEEQAAYDAAEREIGPLAALEERLDHHTRMMG
;
A
#
# COMPACT_ATOMS: atom_id res chain seq x y z
N MET A 1 24.10 -49.58 -15.35
CA MET A 1 25.19 -49.32 -14.38
C MET A 1 24.66 -48.20 -13.50
N ALA A 2 23.88 -48.52 -12.46
CA ALA A 2 24.25 -49.12 -11.17
C ALA A 2 24.98 -48.10 -10.27
N ASP A 3 24.23 -47.63 -9.27
CA ASP A 3 24.55 -47.14 -7.91
C ASP A 3 25.94 -46.59 -7.59
N MET A 4 25.96 -45.44 -6.90
CA MET A 4 26.37 -45.39 -5.49
C MET A 4 26.18 -43.99 -4.88
N ASP A 5 25.37 -43.94 -3.83
CA ASP A 5 25.38 -42.92 -2.78
C ASP A 5 26.75 -42.83 -2.10
N MET A 6 27.19 -41.61 -1.77
CA MET A 6 28.11 -41.39 -0.65
C MET A 6 27.84 -40.03 0.02
N ASP A 7 27.31 -40.17 1.22
CA ASP A 7 27.17 -39.22 2.31
C ASP A 7 28.55 -38.77 2.83
N MET A 8 28.70 -37.50 3.20
CA MET A 8 29.77 -37.02 4.10
C MET A 8 29.28 -35.80 4.89
N SER A 9 28.75 -36.11 6.08
CA SER A 9 28.69 -35.21 7.22
C SER A 9 30.03 -35.22 7.98
N MET A 10 30.47 -34.04 8.43
CA MET A 10 31.45 -33.91 9.51
C MET A 10 30.84 -32.98 10.55
N GLY A 11 30.69 -33.50 11.77
CA GLY A 11 30.08 -32.83 12.90
C GLY A 11 31.04 -31.94 13.69
N MET A 12 30.45 -31.26 14.66
CA MET A 12 31.14 -30.81 15.86
C MET A 12 30.14 -30.92 17.01
N ASP A 13 30.43 -31.85 17.92
CA ASP A 13 29.72 -32.17 19.15
C ASP A 13 29.80 -31.03 20.17
N ILE A 14 28.70 -30.75 20.89
CA ILE A 14 28.74 -30.47 22.33
C ILE A 14 27.47 -31.09 22.95
N ASP A 15 27.67 -32.20 23.67
CA ASP A 15 26.74 -32.85 24.60
C ASP A 15 26.23 -31.88 25.67
N LEU A 16 25.00 -32.09 26.14
CA LEU A 16 24.69 -32.15 27.57
C LEU A 16 23.32 -32.82 27.78
N ASP A 17 23.40 -34.04 28.30
CA ASP A 17 22.31 -34.96 28.63
C ASP A 17 21.59 -34.57 29.93
N LEU A 18 20.33 -34.99 30.00
CA LEU A 18 19.38 -34.83 31.09
C LEU A 18 19.66 -35.83 32.22
N GLY A 19 19.40 -35.46 33.47
CA GLY A 19 19.49 -36.43 34.57
C GLY A 19 18.98 -35.92 35.91
N SER A 20 17.75 -36.31 36.23
CA SER A 20 17.10 -36.30 37.55
C SER A 20 17.93 -36.94 38.66
N GLU A 21 17.81 -36.46 39.92
CA GLU A 21 17.32 -37.23 41.06
C GLU A 21 17.35 -36.46 42.40
N GLN A 22 16.49 -36.92 43.30
CA GLN A 22 16.24 -36.48 44.67
C GLN A 22 17.46 -36.67 45.59
N VAL A 23 17.48 -36.00 46.75
CA VAL A 23 17.54 -36.63 48.10
C VAL A 23 17.67 -35.57 49.20
N GLN A 24 16.98 -35.87 50.30
CA GLN A 24 16.84 -35.17 51.58
C GLN A 24 18.13 -35.13 52.43
N GLY A 25 18.19 -34.20 53.41
CA GLY A 25 18.68 -34.58 54.75
C GLY A 25 19.50 -33.58 55.58
N GLN A 26 18.83 -32.98 56.57
CA GLN A 26 19.25 -32.76 57.99
C GLN A 26 20.24 -31.65 58.40
N GLY A 27 19.67 -30.61 59.06
CA GLY A 27 19.92 -30.03 60.42
C GLY A 27 21.32 -29.93 61.07
N PRO A 28 21.48 -29.34 62.29
CA PRO A 28 20.53 -28.80 63.29
C PRO A 28 20.77 -27.28 63.54
N GLY A 29 20.13 -26.48 64.41
CA GLY A 29 19.18 -26.61 65.52
C GLY A 29 19.53 -25.54 66.57
N GLN A 30 18.54 -24.78 67.09
CA GLN A 30 18.38 -24.33 68.49
C GLN A 30 17.22 -23.30 68.61
N GLY A 31 16.19 -23.66 69.40
CA GLY A 31 15.17 -22.74 69.96
C GLY A 31 15.67 -22.13 71.29
N PRO A 32 14.82 -21.76 72.29
CA PRO A 32 13.40 -22.12 72.50
C PRO A 32 12.45 -20.93 72.88
N GLY A 33 11.13 -21.09 72.73
CA GLY A 33 10.17 -21.24 73.85
C GLY A 33 9.13 -20.10 73.83
N GLN A 34 7.86 -20.20 74.21
CA GLN A 34 7.01 -21.21 74.86
C GLN A 34 5.53 -20.93 74.44
N ASP A 35 4.78 -21.99 74.17
CA ASP A 35 3.29 -22.08 74.22
C ASP A 35 2.90 -22.29 75.73
N PRO A 36 1.65 -22.20 76.26
CA PRO A 36 0.44 -22.70 75.59
C PRO A 36 -1.00 -22.25 76.01
N ARG A 37 -1.97 -22.78 75.24
CA ARG A 37 -3.20 -23.50 75.70
C ARG A 37 -4.50 -22.70 75.99
N GLN A 38 -5.57 -22.92 75.19
CA GLN A 38 -6.75 -23.78 75.52
C GLN A 38 -7.95 -23.63 74.52
N ASP A 39 -8.18 -24.69 73.73
CA ASP A 39 -9.39 -25.52 73.45
C ASP A 39 -10.87 -24.99 73.56
N PRO A 40 -11.92 -25.71 73.05
CA PRO A 40 -12.72 -25.23 71.91
C PRO A 40 -14.26 -25.36 72.10
N ARG A 41 -15.02 -24.98 71.07
CA ARG A 41 -16.44 -25.35 70.76
C ARG A 41 -17.54 -24.87 71.73
N GLN A 42 -18.45 -24.04 71.22
CA GLN A 42 -19.90 -24.26 71.26
C GLN A 42 -20.63 -23.17 70.44
N ASP A 43 -21.46 -23.59 69.48
CA ASP A 43 -22.58 -22.83 68.89
C ASP A 43 -23.86 -23.47 69.48
N PRO A 44 -24.92 -22.72 69.88
CA PRO A 44 -25.97 -22.35 68.92
C PRO A 44 -26.70 -21.01 69.19
N ARG A 45 -26.97 -20.28 68.09
CA ARG A 45 -28.24 -19.58 67.77
C ARG A 45 -28.92 -18.70 68.84
N GLN A 46 -28.84 -17.37 68.67
CA GLN A 46 -29.94 -16.44 68.95
C GLN A 46 -29.93 -15.26 67.94
N ASP A 47 -31.02 -15.12 67.20
CA ASP A 47 -31.50 -13.93 66.46
C ASP A 47 -32.51 -13.20 67.39
N PRO A 48 -33.02 -11.97 67.19
CA PRO A 48 -32.63 -10.82 66.35
C PRO A 48 -32.57 -9.48 67.16
N ARG A 49 -32.08 -8.41 66.51
CA ARG A 49 -32.40 -6.98 66.77
C ARG A 49 -31.99 -6.38 68.12
N GLN A 50 -30.85 -5.69 68.13
CA GLN A 50 -30.73 -4.35 68.72
C GLN A 50 -29.45 -3.66 68.21
N ASP A 51 -29.59 -2.37 67.91
CA ASP A 51 -28.56 -1.38 67.56
C ASP A 51 -27.82 -1.48 66.21
N LEU A 52 -28.48 -0.94 65.16
CA LEU A 52 -27.77 -0.24 64.09
C LEU A 52 -28.40 1.15 63.93
N GLY A 53 -27.64 2.17 64.34
CA GLY A 53 -27.91 3.57 64.00
C GLY A 53 -27.81 3.81 62.48
N PRO A 54 -28.18 5.01 62.00
CA PRO A 54 -28.19 5.31 60.58
C PRO A 54 -26.79 5.15 59.98
N ALA A 55 -26.65 4.26 59.01
CA ALA A 55 -25.42 4.13 58.23
C ALA A 55 -25.20 5.42 57.45
N GLU A 56 -24.15 6.17 57.81
CA GLU A 56 -23.67 7.31 57.05
C GLU A 56 -23.26 6.85 55.64
N LEU A 57 -23.84 7.47 54.61
CA LEU A 57 -23.36 7.38 53.24
C LEU A 57 -21.90 7.88 53.20
N PRO A 58 -20.94 7.14 52.59
CA PRO A 58 -19.58 7.63 52.44
C PRO A 58 -19.61 8.94 51.65
N ALA A 59 -19.20 10.02 52.31
CA ALA A 59 -18.87 11.27 51.66
C ALA A 59 -17.60 11.04 50.82
N GLU A 60 -17.65 11.52 49.59
CA GLU A 60 -16.58 11.52 48.57
C GLU A 60 -16.42 10.24 47.74
N LEU A 61 -16.91 10.32 46.49
CA LEU A 61 -16.48 9.45 45.40
C LEU A 61 -14.95 9.52 45.29
N PRO A 62 -14.24 8.38 45.15
CA PRO A 62 -12.79 8.38 45.01
C PRO A 62 -12.38 9.23 43.80
N ALA A 63 -11.42 10.12 44.02
CA ALA A 63 -10.89 10.98 42.96
C ALA A 63 -10.38 10.11 41.80
N ILE A 64 -10.79 10.47 40.57
CA ILE A 64 -10.34 9.80 39.35
C ILE A 64 -8.80 9.83 39.34
N PRO A 65 -8.11 8.69 39.31
CA PRO A 65 -6.65 8.67 39.30
C PRO A 65 -6.16 9.41 38.05
N LYS A 66 -5.35 10.45 38.26
CA LYS A 66 -4.61 11.11 37.18
C LYS A 66 -3.50 10.16 36.72
N VAL A 67 -3.83 9.27 35.80
CA VAL A 67 -2.85 8.38 35.16
C VAL A 67 -1.98 9.22 34.25
N GLY A 68 -0.68 9.26 34.51
CA GLY A 68 0.28 9.90 33.62
C GLY A 68 0.50 9.01 32.41
N PHE A 69 -0.03 9.39 31.25
CA PHE A 69 0.09 8.62 30.00
C PHE A 69 1.45 8.79 29.29
N SER A 70 2.40 9.51 29.90
CA SER A 70 3.72 9.80 29.30
C SER A 70 4.66 8.59 29.27
N VAL A 71 4.39 7.59 30.10
CA VAL A 71 5.23 6.40 30.25
C VAL A 71 4.35 5.17 30.38
N TYR A 72 4.59 4.16 29.55
CA TYR A 72 3.88 2.89 29.57
C TYR A 72 4.81 1.75 30.02
N PRO A 73 4.49 1.02 31.10
CA PRO A 73 5.29 -0.11 31.55
C PRO A 73 5.05 -1.32 30.63
N VAL A 74 6.09 -1.72 29.88
CA VAL A 74 6.05 -2.89 28.99
C VAL A 74 6.64 -4.09 29.73
N GLY A 75 5.88 -4.72 30.63
CA GLY A 75 6.30 -5.97 31.28
C GLY A 75 7.63 -5.89 32.05
N CYS A 76 8.61 -6.74 31.69
CA CYS A 76 9.95 -6.80 32.33
C CYS A 76 11.02 -5.91 31.64
N GLU A 77 10.63 -5.16 30.60
CA GLU A 77 11.51 -4.25 29.86
C GLU A 77 11.40 -2.82 30.41
N PRO A 78 12.40 -1.94 30.16
CA PRO A 78 12.37 -0.57 30.66
C PRO A 78 11.14 0.19 30.17
N GLU A 79 10.69 1.11 31.01
CA GLU A 79 9.59 2.05 30.78
C GLU A 79 9.62 2.69 29.38
N ALA A 80 8.58 2.47 28.57
CA ALA A 80 8.50 3.03 27.21
C ALA A 80 7.85 4.42 27.24
N SER A 81 8.55 5.43 26.74
CA SER A 81 8.01 6.79 26.58
C SER A 81 6.95 6.82 25.47
N THR A 82 5.82 7.48 25.72
CA THR A 82 4.76 7.66 24.71
C THR A 82 4.94 8.93 23.88
N THR A 83 5.92 9.77 24.24
CA THR A 83 6.23 11.03 23.53
C THR A 83 7.48 10.93 22.67
N GLU A 84 8.36 9.98 22.96
CA GLU A 84 9.59 9.77 22.21
C GLU A 84 9.39 8.74 21.10
N ARG A 85 10.25 8.81 20.08
CA ARG A 85 10.18 7.92 18.92
C ARG A 85 10.51 6.49 19.35
N ALA A 86 9.58 5.56 19.11
CA ALA A 86 9.69 4.18 19.58
C ALA A 86 10.85 3.39 18.95
N MET A 87 11.24 3.71 17.72
CA MET A 87 12.30 3.01 16.96
C MET A 87 13.38 4.02 16.53
N PRO A 88 14.23 4.52 17.45
CA PRO A 88 15.22 5.55 17.16
C PRO A 88 16.29 5.11 16.14
N GLU A 89 16.52 3.82 15.97
CA GLU A 89 17.48 3.23 15.03
C GLU A 89 17.07 3.35 13.55
N VAL A 90 15.76 3.50 13.27
CA VAL A 90 15.29 3.72 11.90
C VAL A 90 15.63 5.16 11.51
N ALA A 91 16.39 5.39 10.43
CA ALA A 91 16.74 6.74 10.02
C ALA A 91 15.48 7.60 9.75
N GLU A 92 15.52 8.87 10.14
CA GLU A 92 14.45 9.81 9.83
C GLU A 92 14.61 10.38 8.40
N PRO A 93 13.49 10.64 7.70
CA PRO A 93 13.52 11.36 6.44
C PRO A 93 14.20 12.73 6.56
N ALA A 94 14.77 13.23 5.46
CA ALA A 94 15.31 14.58 5.39
C ALA A 94 14.15 15.60 5.37
N LEU A 95 13.87 16.19 6.54
CA LEU A 95 12.80 17.17 6.74
C LEU A 95 13.13 18.55 6.18
N GLU A 96 14.41 18.90 6.14
CA GLU A 96 14.87 20.19 5.63
C GLU A 96 14.93 20.18 4.11
N ILE A 97 14.29 21.18 3.48
CA ILE A 97 14.31 21.32 2.03
C ILE A 97 15.59 22.06 1.62
N PRO A 98 16.42 21.49 0.72
CA PRO A 98 17.67 22.11 0.31
C PRO A 98 17.46 23.47 -0.38
N THR A 99 18.44 24.34 -0.20
CA THR A 99 18.50 25.64 -0.86
C THR A 99 19.01 25.51 -2.31
N GLN A 100 18.83 26.57 -3.11
CA GLN A 100 19.25 26.57 -4.51
C GLN A 100 20.78 26.45 -4.66
N ASP A 101 21.53 27.06 -3.76
CA ASP A 101 23.01 27.04 -3.78
C ASP A 101 23.58 25.65 -3.43
N GLU A 102 22.83 24.89 -2.62
CA GLU A 102 23.13 23.49 -2.34
C GLU A 102 22.80 22.63 -3.58
N LEU A 103 21.62 22.81 -4.18
CA LEU A 103 21.20 21.94 -5.30
C LEU A 103 21.92 22.22 -6.62
N PHE A 104 22.30 23.46 -6.90
CA PHE A 104 22.78 23.89 -8.21
C PHE A 104 24.14 24.60 -8.12
N GLU A 105 25.03 24.31 -9.07
CA GLU A 105 26.26 25.09 -9.20
C GLU A 105 25.93 26.49 -9.74
N ASP A 106 26.40 27.52 -9.04
CA ASP A 106 26.20 28.93 -9.40
C ASP A 106 24.70 29.33 -9.54
N GLY A 107 23.79 28.57 -8.91
CA GLY A 107 22.34 28.76 -9.04
C GLY A 107 21.75 28.38 -10.40
N ASP A 108 22.50 27.70 -11.27
CA ASP A 108 22.03 27.28 -12.59
C ASP A 108 21.35 25.90 -12.53
N ALA A 109 20.05 25.86 -12.80
CA ALA A 109 19.25 24.64 -12.86
C ALA A 109 19.79 23.60 -13.87
N ARG A 110 20.60 24.02 -14.86
CA ARG A 110 21.25 23.12 -15.82
C ARG A 110 22.50 22.44 -15.26
N ARG A 111 22.96 22.83 -14.06
CA ARG A 111 24.15 22.29 -13.41
C ARG A 111 23.84 21.76 -12.00
N PRO A 112 22.96 20.75 -11.89
CA PRO A 112 22.62 20.16 -10.60
C PRO A 112 23.79 19.42 -9.97
N ARG A 113 23.94 19.53 -8.64
CA ARG A 113 24.88 18.77 -7.83
C ARG A 113 24.33 17.37 -7.57
N CYS A 114 24.55 16.49 -8.53
CA CYS A 114 23.96 15.14 -8.55
C CYS A 114 24.23 14.33 -7.27
N GLU A 115 25.43 14.41 -6.67
CA GLU A 115 25.73 13.72 -5.40
C GLU A 115 24.91 14.23 -4.21
N GLN A 116 24.61 15.53 -4.15
CA GLN A 116 23.79 16.09 -3.07
C GLN A 116 22.33 15.68 -3.24
N LEU A 117 21.80 15.75 -4.48
CA LEU A 117 20.47 15.24 -4.81
C LEU A 117 20.34 13.75 -4.50
N ARG A 118 21.39 12.96 -4.82
CA ARG A 118 21.46 11.54 -4.51
C ARG A 118 21.29 11.28 -3.02
N GLY A 119 22.12 11.92 -2.19
CA GLY A 119 22.05 11.76 -0.74
C GLY A 119 20.74 12.24 -0.13
N HIS A 120 20.15 13.30 -0.69
CA HIS A 120 18.87 13.86 -0.24
C HIS A 120 17.70 12.92 -0.51
N PHE A 121 17.57 12.44 -1.75
CA PHE A 121 16.51 11.50 -2.14
C PHE A 121 16.68 10.13 -1.47
N PHE A 122 17.91 9.67 -1.22
CA PHE A 122 18.16 8.44 -0.47
C PHE A 122 17.65 8.52 0.99
N ARG A 123 17.52 9.74 1.53
CA ARG A 123 16.90 10.02 2.83
C ARG A 123 15.44 10.46 2.70
N GLU A 124 14.76 10.11 1.61
CA GLU A 124 13.36 10.46 1.34
C GLU A 124 13.07 11.98 1.36
N GLY A 125 14.11 12.79 1.16
CA GLY A 125 14.02 14.24 1.13
C GLY A 125 13.30 14.73 -0.12
N ARG A 126 12.56 15.83 0.03
CA ARG A 126 11.84 16.49 -1.07
C ARG A 126 12.52 17.79 -1.48
N LEU A 127 12.37 18.19 -2.73
CA LEU A 127 12.82 19.51 -3.22
C LEU A 127 11.71 20.55 -3.04
N ARG A 128 12.06 21.83 -3.22
CA ARG A 128 11.02 22.84 -3.49
C ARG A 128 10.41 22.55 -4.85
N GLU A 129 9.11 22.77 -4.97
CA GLU A 129 8.36 22.54 -6.22
C GLU A 129 9.01 23.26 -7.41
N GLU A 130 9.42 24.52 -7.23
CA GLU A 130 10.05 25.31 -8.29
C GLU A 130 11.43 24.76 -8.71
N ASP A 131 12.18 24.15 -7.78
CA ASP A 131 13.48 23.53 -8.10
C ASP A 131 13.29 22.21 -8.86
N ALA A 132 12.26 21.42 -8.51
CA ALA A 132 11.88 20.22 -9.26
C ALA A 132 11.40 20.56 -10.68
N LEU A 133 10.54 21.58 -10.82
CA LEU A 133 10.09 22.09 -12.11
C LEU A 133 11.27 22.60 -12.96
N ALA A 134 12.23 23.30 -12.35
CA ALA A 134 13.40 23.80 -13.05
C ALA A 134 14.25 22.66 -13.67
N ILE A 135 14.46 21.56 -12.91
CA ILE A 135 15.14 20.36 -13.42
C ILE A 135 14.36 19.75 -14.59
N ILE A 136 13.05 19.55 -14.43
CA ILE A 136 12.19 18.96 -15.46
C ILE A 136 12.21 19.79 -16.75
N HIS A 137 12.02 21.11 -16.65
CA HIS A 137 12.01 21.99 -17.81
C HIS A 137 13.38 22.07 -18.49
N ALA A 138 14.47 22.14 -17.72
CA ALA A 138 15.81 22.15 -18.28
C ALA A 138 16.11 20.83 -19.02
N ALA A 139 15.79 19.68 -18.43
CA ALA A 139 15.99 18.38 -19.06
C ALA A 139 15.13 18.23 -20.32
N THR A 140 13.88 18.71 -20.28
CA THR A 140 12.98 18.74 -21.45
C THR A 140 13.59 19.48 -22.63
N GLN A 141 14.25 20.62 -22.39
CA GLN A 141 14.93 21.37 -23.45
C GLN A 141 16.06 20.57 -24.10
N VAL A 142 16.83 19.82 -23.29
CA VAL A 142 17.91 18.95 -23.79
C VAL A 142 17.31 17.80 -24.62
N LEU A 143 16.34 17.07 -24.08
CA LEU A 143 15.69 15.95 -24.75
C LEU A 143 14.97 16.36 -26.05
N ARG A 144 14.36 17.54 -26.07
CA ARG A 144 13.68 18.08 -27.26
C ARG A 144 14.65 18.39 -28.39
N ALA A 145 15.91 18.71 -28.08
CA ALA A 145 16.95 18.94 -29.08
C ALA A 145 17.53 17.64 -29.67
N GLU A 146 17.30 16.50 -29.02
CA GLU A 146 17.78 15.19 -29.51
C GLU A 146 16.91 14.65 -30.65
N PRO A 147 17.47 13.85 -31.58
CA PRO A 147 16.69 13.20 -32.63
C PRO A 147 15.82 12.07 -32.06
N THR A 148 14.77 11.69 -32.79
CA THR A 148 13.88 10.57 -32.39
C THR A 148 14.64 9.23 -32.33
N LEU A 149 15.62 9.04 -33.22
CA LEU A 149 16.54 7.91 -33.24
C LEU A 149 17.96 8.39 -32.94
N LEU A 150 18.47 8.07 -31.76
CA LEU A 150 19.83 8.39 -31.35
C LEU A 150 20.85 7.54 -32.13
N THR A 151 22.08 8.04 -32.30
CA THR A 151 23.21 7.27 -32.82
C THR A 151 24.35 7.36 -31.83
N LEU A 152 24.72 6.23 -31.24
CA LEU A 152 25.60 6.16 -30.07
C LEU A 152 26.78 5.23 -30.34
N ASP A 153 27.95 5.57 -29.83
CA ASP A 153 29.16 4.75 -29.93
C ASP A 153 29.44 4.00 -28.62
N ALA A 154 30.13 2.86 -28.74
CA ALA A 154 30.70 2.13 -27.61
C ALA A 154 31.95 2.84 -27.04
N PRO A 155 32.33 2.61 -25.77
CA PRO A 155 31.67 1.74 -24.79
C PRO A 155 30.42 2.38 -24.17
N LEU A 156 29.42 1.59 -23.79
CA LEU A 156 28.28 2.05 -22.98
C LEU A 156 27.63 0.93 -22.16
N THR A 157 26.89 1.33 -21.14
CA THR A 157 26.02 0.49 -20.33
C THR A 157 24.56 0.71 -20.76
N ILE A 158 23.85 -0.36 -21.12
CA ILE A 158 22.42 -0.35 -21.46
C ILE A 158 21.62 -0.90 -20.28
N CYS A 159 20.56 -0.18 -19.91
CA CYS A 159 19.68 -0.45 -18.77
C CYS A 159 18.24 -0.60 -19.24
N GLY A 160 17.52 -1.60 -18.73
CA GLY A 160 16.09 -1.79 -18.96
C GLY A 160 15.25 -0.98 -17.96
N ASP A 161 14.06 -1.52 -17.66
CA ASP A 161 13.03 -0.90 -16.81
C ASP A 161 13.55 -0.62 -15.39
N VAL A 162 13.09 0.49 -14.79
CA VAL A 162 13.45 0.93 -13.43
C VAL A 162 12.23 0.97 -12.50
N HIS A 163 11.05 1.36 -13.01
CA HIS A 163 9.77 1.35 -12.29
C HIS A 163 9.80 1.95 -10.88
N GLY A 164 10.36 3.16 -10.75
CA GLY A 164 10.37 3.88 -9.47
C GLY A 164 11.13 3.18 -8.33
N GLN A 165 12.02 2.23 -8.62
CA GLN A 165 12.89 1.58 -7.64
C GLN A 165 14.19 2.38 -7.42
N TYR A 166 14.07 3.56 -6.80
CA TYR A 166 15.19 4.52 -6.64
C TYR A 166 16.42 3.92 -5.93
N TYR A 167 16.20 3.10 -4.90
CA TYR A 167 17.28 2.47 -4.14
C TYR A 167 18.05 1.44 -4.99
N ASP A 168 17.34 0.71 -5.86
CA ASP A 168 17.97 -0.20 -6.82
C ASP A 168 18.64 0.54 -7.98
N LEU A 169 18.13 1.72 -8.35
CA LEU A 169 18.80 2.60 -9.30
C LEU A 169 20.18 3.04 -8.77
N MET A 170 20.33 3.26 -7.46
CA MET A 170 21.66 3.51 -6.86
C MET A 170 22.57 2.30 -7.04
N LYS A 171 22.04 1.09 -6.81
CA LYS A 171 22.80 -0.15 -7.01
C LYS A 171 23.19 -0.36 -8.47
N LEU A 172 22.32 0.01 -9.40
CA LEU A 172 22.57 -0.02 -10.84
C LEU A 172 23.77 0.84 -11.22
N PHE A 173 23.92 2.04 -10.66
CA PHE A 173 25.10 2.88 -10.89
C PHE A 173 26.38 2.32 -10.26
N GLU A 174 26.29 1.68 -9.08
CA GLU A 174 27.45 0.97 -8.49
C GLU A 174 27.95 -0.18 -9.39
N VAL A 175 27.04 -0.92 -10.02
CA VAL A 175 27.36 -2.09 -10.85
C VAL A 175 27.71 -1.70 -12.29
N GLY A 176 27.02 -0.71 -12.84
CA GLY A 176 27.21 -0.23 -14.20
C GLY A 176 28.44 0.67 -14.37
N GLY A 177 28.79 1.45 -13.35
CA GLY A 177 29.89 2.41 -13.35
C GLY A 177 29.44 3.85 -13.08
N ASP A 178 30.36 4.70 -12.64
CA ASP A 178 30.05 6.12 -12.39
C ASP A 178 29.64 6.84 -13.69
N PRO A 179 28.46 7.49 -13.76
CA PRO A 179 28.03 8.29 -14.92
C PRO A 179 29.02 9.38 -15.37
N ALA A 180 29.89 9.85 -14.47
CA ALA A 180 30.94 10.81 -14.81
C ALA A 180 32.01 10.22 -15.74
N THR A 181 32.18 8.89 -15.74
CA THR A 181 33.19 8.18 -16.54
C THR A 181 32.60 7.12 -17.48
N THR A 182 31.31 6.80 -17.33
CA THR A 182 30.63 5.71 -18.04
C THR A 182 29.47 6.26 -18.87
N ARG A 183 29.37 5.82 -20.13
CA ARG A 183 28.23 6.16 -20.99
C ARG A 183 27.03 5.25 -20.67
N TYR A 184 25.83 5.82 -20.65
CA TYR A 184 24.60 5.13 -20.30
C TYR A 184 23.51 5.30 -21.36
N LEU A 185 22.75 4.24 -21.58
CA LEU A 185 21.50 4.25 -22.34
C LEU A 185 20.42 3.55 -21.52
N PHE A 186 19.40 4.30 -21.10
CA PHE A 186 18.20 3.74 -20.47
C PHE A 186 17.12 3.52 -21.52
N LEU A 187 16.43 2.38 -21.46
CA LEU A 187 15.45 1.97 -22.47
C LEU A 187 14.02 2.44 -22.21
N GLY A 188 13.71 2.98 -21.02
CA GLY A 188 12.37 3.48 -20.68
C GLY A 188 11.89 2.97 -19.32
N ASP A 189 10.62 3.23 -19.02
CA ASP A 189 9.89 2.77 -17.82
C ASP A 189 10.60 3.15 -16.52
N TYR A 190 10.74 4.47 -16.32
CA TYR A 190 11.32 5.09 -15.14
C TYR A 190 10.33 5.16 -13.98
N VAL A 191 9.03 5.23 -14.31
CA VAL A 191 7.94 5.55 -13.39
C VAL A 191 6.92 4.41 -13.25
N ASP A 192 5.96 4.63 -12.36
CA ASP A 192 4.90 3.71 -11.94
C ASP A 192 5.42 2.47 -11.21
N ARG A 193 4.47 1.78 -10.56
CA ARG A 193 4.63 0.52 -9.83
C ARG A 193 5.38 0.72 -8.51
N GLY A 194 6.65 1.13 -8.55
CA GLY A 194 7.40 1.55 -7.38
C GLY A 194 6.96 2.93 -6.87
N TYR A 195 7.28 3.21 -5.61
CA TYR A 195 6.85 4.42 -4.90
C TYR A 195 7.90 5.53 -4.84
N PHE A 196 8.98 5.42 -5.60
CA PHE A 196 10.03 6.43 -5.71
C PHE A 196 10.28 6.86 -7.17
N SER A 197 9.20 6.95 -7.95
CA SER A 197 9.25 7.30 -9.38
C SER A 197 9.71 8.74 -9.60
N ILE A 198 9.27 9.69 -8.77
CA ILE A 198 9.66 11.11 -8.95
C ILE A 198 11.14 11.32 -8.59
N GLU A 199 11.67 10.59 -7.61
CA GLU A 199 13.09 10.59 -7.28
C GLU A 199 13.93 9.99 -8.41
N CYS A 200 13.50 8.86 -9.00
CA CYS A 200 14.11 8.30 -10.20
C CYS A 200 14.16 9.32 -11.34
N LEU A 201 13.03 9.96 -11.63
CA LEU A 201 12.91 10.91 -12.74
C LEU A 201 13.80 12.13 -12.52
N LEU A 202 13.70 12.79 -11.36
CA LEU A 202 14.48 13.99 -11.04
C LEU A 202 15.99 13.70 -11.01
N TYR A 203 16.39 12.54 -10.49
CA TYR A 203 17.78 12.16 -10.46
C TYR A 203 18.34 11.84 -11.85
N LEU A 204 17.63 11.06 -12.67
CA LEU A 204 18.03 10.76 -14.04
C LEU A 204 18.07 12.03 -14.91
N TYR A 205 17.13 12.95 -14.74
CA TYR A 205 17.13 14.24 -15.42
C TYR A 205 18.30 15.11 -14.97
N SER A 206 18.65 15.09 -13.69
CA SER A 206 19.83 15.80 -13.18
C SER A 206 21.11 15.25 -13.80
N LEU A 207 21.23 13.92 -13.89
CA LEU A 207 22.34 13.28 -14.60
C LEU A 207 22.34 13.60 -16.10
N LYS A 208 21.16 13.64 -16.74
CA LYS A 208 21.04 14.02 -18.17
C LYS A 208 21.52 15.45 -18.42
N LEU A 209 21.20 16.38 -17.53
CA LEU A 209 21.68 17.76 -17.58
C LEU A 209 23.20 17.86 -17.38
N ARG A 210 23.74 17.06 -16.46
CA ARG A 210 25.18 17.03 -16.17
C ARG A 210 25.99 16.34 -17.27
N HIS A 211 25.42 15.31 -17.89
CA HIS A 211 26.07 14.40 -18.83
C HIS A 211 25.29 14.24 -20.15
N PRO A 212 24.96 15.34 -20.85
CA PRO A 212 24.03 15.30 -21.98
C PRO A 212 24.53 14.49 -23.18
N THR A 213 25.85 14.33 -23.31
CA THR A 213 26.51 13.59 -24.40
C THR A 213 26.96 12.18 -24.02
N THR A 214 26.78 11.77 -22.77
CA THR A 214 27.19 10.44 -22.28
C THR A 214 26.07 9.66 -21.60
N LEU A 215 25.01 10.32 -21.12
CA LEU A 215 23.81 9.67 -20.60
C LEU A 215 22.60 9.94 -21.51
N PHE A 216 21.95 8.86 -21.93
CA PHE A 216 20.84 8.86 -22.88
C PHE A 216 19.64 8.14 -22.29
N MET A 217 18.45 8.64 -22.60
CA MET A 217 17.18 8.17 -22.07
C MET A 217 16.22 7.97 -23.23
N LEU A 218 15.63 6.79 -23.34
CA LEU A 218 14.54 6.51 -24.28
C LEU A 218 13.19 6.57 -23.57
N ARG A 219 12.12 6.62 -24.35
CA ARG A 219 10.74 6.53 -23.86
C ARG A 219 10.33 5.07 -23.73
N GLY A 220 9.78 4.70 -22.58
CA GLY A 220 9.03 3.46 -22.37
C GLY A 220 7.53 3.68 -22.53
N ASN A 221 6.74 2.63 -22.31
CA ASN A 221 5.28 2.73 -22.40
C ASN A 221 4.68 3.47 -21.19
N HIS A 222 5.33 3.41 -20.03
CA HIS A 222 4.87 4.11 -18.82
C HIS A 222 5.08 5.62 -18.86
N GLU A 223 5.95 6.15 -19.72
CA GLU A 223 6.13 7.59 -19.91
C GLU A 223 5.01 8.21 -20.77
N CYS A 224 3.76 8.05 -20.34
CA CYS A 224 2.58 8.66 -20.94
C CYS A 224 1.48 8.91 -19.91
N ARG A 225 0.64 9.91 -20.19
CA ARG A 225 -0.46 10.30 -19.29
C ARG A 225 -1.39 9.14 -18.97
N HIS A 226 -1.65 8.30 -19.95
CA HIS A 226 -2.64 7.22 -19.85
C HIS A 226 -2.26 6.18 -18.78
N LEU A 227 -0.98 5.80 -18.72
CA LEU A 227 -0.51 4.83 -17.73
C LEU A 227 -0.31 5.47 -16.36
N THR A 228 0.30 6.65 -16.32
CA THR A 228 0.61 7.32 -15.05
C THR A 228 -0.61 7.83 -14.29
N ASP A 229 -1.72 8.09 -14.99
CA ASP A 229 -3.03 8.41 -14.39
C ASP A 229 -3.73 7.15 -13.85
N TYR A 230 -3.55 6.00 -14.51
CA TYR A 230 -4.14 4.73 -14.10
C TYR A 230 -3.41 4.07 -12.91
N PHE A 231 -2.07 4.13 -12.93
CA PHE A 231 -1.20 3.61 -11.88
C PHE A 231 -0.97 4.66 -10.79
N THR A 232 0.29 4.86 -10.40
CA THR A 232 0.64 5.52 -9.14
C THR A 232 1.42 6.80 -9.34
N PHE A 233 2.03 7.05 -10.51
CA PHE A 233 2.91 8.21 -10.67
C PHE A 233 2.20 9.56 -10.54
N LYS A 234 0.97 9.70 -11.07
CA LYS A 234 0.20 10.94 -10.88
C LYS A 234 -0.09 11.19 -9.41
N LEU A 235 -0.53 10.14 -8.71
CA LEU A 235 -0.81 10.20 -7.28
C LEU A 235 0.45 10.52 -6.48
N GLU A 236 1.58 9.92 -6.82
CA GLU A 236 2.89 10.18 -6.22
C GLU A 236 3.27 11.66 -6.37
N CYS A 237 3.13 12.22 -7.57
CA CYS A 237 3.43 13.63 -7.83
C CYS A 237 2.55 14.55 -6.99
N ILE A 238 1.23 14.28 -6.90
CA ILE A 238 0.30 15.08 -6.10
C ILE A 238 0.59 14.95 -4.60
N HIS A 239 0.96 13.77 -4.12
CA HIS A 239 1.27 13.53 -2.71
C HIS A 239 2.61 14.16 -2.28
N LYS A 240 3.65 14.05 -3.11
CA LYS A 240 4.99 14.53 -2.79
C LYS A 240 5.22 16.00 -3.17
N TYR A 241 4.58 16.46 -4.23
CA TYR A 241 4.74 17.79 -4.81
C TYR A 241 3.38 18.41 -5.17
N SER A 242 3.02 18.43 -6.45
CA SER A 242 1.78 19.02 -6.96
C SER A 242 1.40 18.43 -8.32
N GLU A 243 0.17 18.69 -8.76
CA GLU A 243 -0.26 18.38 -10.13
C GLU A 243 0.55 19.14 -11.19
N ARG A 244 1.09 20.34 -10.87
CA ARG A 244 1.97 21.08 -11.80
C ARG A 244 3.24 20.29 -12.14
N VAL A 245 3.83 19.62 -11.16
CA VAL A 245 5.01 18.76 -11.38
C VAL A 245 4.65 17.56 -12.26
N TYR A 246 3.48 16.96 -12.06
CA TYR A 246 2.97 15.88 -12.92
C TYR A 246 2.80 16.35 -14.37
N GLU A 247 2.12 17.47 -14.59
CA GLU A 247 1.91 18.03 -15.93
C GLU A 247 3.23 18.34 -16.64
N ALA A 248 4.20 18.91 -15.93
CA ALA A 248 5.54 19.16 -16.45
C ALA A 248 6.28 17.85 -16.79
N ALA A 249 6.14 16.81 -15.96
CA ALA A 249 6.72 15.49 -16.21
C ALA A 249 6.12 14.85 -17.48
N VAL A 250 4.79 14.88 -17.64
CA VAL A 250 4.11 14.36 -18.83
C VAL A 250 4.53 15.11 -20.11
N GLU A 251 4.67 16.44 -20.06
CA GLU A 251 5.21 17.21 -21.19
C GLU A 251 6.65 16.75 -21.51
N SER A 252 7.47 16.55 -20.48
CA SER A 252 8.86 16.11 -20.65
C SER A 252 8.97 14.72 -21.28
N PHE A 253 8.04 13.82 -20.97
CA PHE A 253 7.98 12.48 -21.55
C PHE A 253 7.79 12.50 -23.07
N CYS A 254 7.04 13.47 -23.57
CA CYS A 254 6.84 13.66 -25.01
C CYS A 254 8.14 14.07 -25.74
N ALA A 255 9.16 14.54 -25.02
CA ALA A 255 10.46 14.90 -25.60
C ALA A 255 11.44 13.72 -25.69
N LEU A 256 11.21 12.62 -24.94
CA LEU A 256 12.09 11.45 -24.90
C LEU A 256 12.23 10.80 -26.30
N PRO A 257 13.46 10.53 -26.78
CA PRO A 257 13.71 9.72 -27.98
C PRO A 257 13.05 8.34 -27.92
N LEU A 258 12.74 7.76 -29.09
CA LEU A 258 12.03 6.48 -29.19
C LEU A 258 12.94 5.28 -29.49
N GLY A 259 14.20 5.53 -29.87
CA GLY A 259 15.17 4.47 -30.10
C GLY A 259 16.60 4.99 -30.19
N ALA A 260 17.55 4.06 -30.15
CA ALA A 260 18.95 4.33 -30.39
C ALA A 260 19.57 3.27 -31.30
N VAL A 261 20.47 3.66 -32.18
CA VAL A 261 21.39 2.76 -32.88
C VAL A 261 22.73 2.81 -32.17
N VAL A 262 23.09 1.72 -31.51
CA VAL A 262 24.33 1.58 -30.74
C VAL A 262 25.40 0.88 -31.58
N ASN A 263 26.57 1.51 -31.67
CA ASN A 263 27.75 1.05 -32.41
C ASN A 263 27.46 0.64 -33.87
N LYS A 264 26.42 1.23 -34.49
CA LYS A 264 25.89 0.85 -35.81
C LYS A 264 25.52 -0.63 -35.95
N GLN A 265 25.32 -1.32 -34.82
CA GLN A 265 25.11 -2.77 -34.76
C GLN A 265 23.80 -3.13 -34.06
N PHE A 266 23.39 -2.38 -33.05
CA PHE A 266 22.21 -2.71 -32.25
C PHE A 266 21.14 -1.66 -32.44
N LEU A 267 19.91 -2.08 -32.74
CA LEU A 267 18.75 -1.23 -32.51
C LEU A 267 18.31 -1.42 -31.06
N CYS A 268 18.21 -0.33 -30.32
CA CYS A 268 17.76 -0.28 -28.94
C CYS A 268 16.43 0.47 -28.86
N ILE A 269 15.38 -0.21 -28.39
CA ILE A 269 14.02 0.33 -28.22
C ILE A 269 13.39 -0.29 -26.98
N HIS A 270 12.34 0.31 -26.42
CA HIS A 270 11.68 -0.25 -25.24
C HIS A 270 10.89 -1.53 -25.55
N GLY A 271 9.92 -1.37 -26.44
CA GLY A 271 9.00 -2.36 -26.95
C GLY A 271 9.66 -3.31 -27.95
N GLY A 272 9.19 -3.27 -29.19
CA GLY A 272 9.61 -4.21 -30.21
C GLY A 272 9.37 -3.70 -31.63
N LEU A 273 9.38 -4.63 -32.56
CA LEU A 273 9.18 -4.32 -33.98
C LEU A 273 7.71 -4.05 -34.28
N SER A 274 7.48 -3.22 -35.31
CA SER A 274 6.16 -2.93 -35.86
C SER A 274 6.03 -3.50 -37.27
N PRO A 275 4.81 -3.89 -37.71
CA PRO A 275 4.51 -4.10 -39.12
C PRO A 275 4.84 -2.89 -40.01
N GLU A 276 4.81 -1.68 -39.44
CA GLU A 276 5.10 -0.40 -40.12
C GLU A 276 6.60 -0.03 -40.06
N LEU A 277 7.42 -0.76 -39.29
CA LEU A 277 8.85 -0.53 -39.15
C LEU A 277 9.62 -1.38 -40.15
N HIS A 278 9.98 -0.81 -41.29
CA HIS A 278 10.74 -1.51 -42.33
C HIS A 278 12.22 -1.13 -42.33
N THR A 279 12.50 0.15 -42.11
CA THR A 279 13.84 0.74 -42.10
C THR A 279 14.03 1.65 -40.91
N LEU A 280 15.28 1.98 -40.60
CA LEU A 280 15.60 2.97 -39.56
C LEU A 280 15.05 4.38 -39.90
N ASP A 281 14.81 4.70 -41.17
CA ASP A 281 14.25 6.00 -41.57
C ASP A 281 12.77 6.15 -41.17
N ASP A 282 12.02 5.05 -41.10
CA ASP A 282 10.62 5.08 -40.63
C ASP A 282 10.56 5.59 -39.18
N LEU A 283 11.52 5.17 -38.34
CA LEU A 283 11.67 5.65 -36.97
C LEU A 283 12.21 7.08 -36.89
N ARG A 284 13.17 7.46 -37.74
CA ARG A 284 13.73 8.84 -37.76
C ARG A 284 12.68 9.89 -38.09
N ASN A 285 11.74 9.56 -38.99
CA ASN A 285 10.73 10.48 -39.49
C ASN A 285 9.45 10.52 -38.63
N LEU A 286 9.39 9.72 -37.56
CA LEU A 286 8.25 9.67 -36.67
C LEU A 286 8.19 10.92 -35.76
N ASP A 287 7.05 11.62 -35.79
CA ASP A 287 6.76 12.69 -34.84
C ASP A 287 6.43 12.11 -33.47
N ARG A 288 7.36 12.30 -32.53
CA ARG A 288 7.30 11.77 -31.16
C ARG A 288 6.72 12.74 -30.14
N PHE A 289 6.57 14.03 -30.47
CA PHE A 289 6.22 15.10 -29.52
C PHE A 289 4.73 15.14 -29.19
N ARG A 290 4.21 14.02 -28.71
CA ARG A 290 2.79 13.77 -28.45
C ARG A 290 2.62 12.59 -27.49
N GLU A 291 1.41 12.41 -26.98
CA GLU A 291 1.03 11.18 -26.30
C GLU A 291 1.12 9.99 -27.27
N PRO A 292 1.58 8.81 -26.82
CA PRO A 292 1.59 7.61 -27.62
C PRO A 292 0.15 7.29 -28.09
N PRO A 293 -0.06 7.03 -29.38
CA PRO A 293 -1.37 6.62 -29.88
C PRO A 293 -1.67 5.19 -29.42
N THR A 294 -2.94 4.77 -29.47
CA THR A 294 -3.33 3.39 -29.14
C THR A 294 -2.93 2.36 -30.20
N HIS A 295 -2.51 2.80 -31.39
CA HIS A 295 -2.11 1.97 -32.52
C HIS A 295 -1.09 2.70 -33.42
N GLY A 296 -0.44 1.94 -34.31
CA GLY A 296 0.55 2.44 -35.27
C GLY A 296 1.98 2.38 -34.73
N LEU A 297 2.95 2.75 -35.58
CA LEU A 297 4.38 2.58 -35.31
C LEU A 297 4.84 3.03 -33.91
N MET A 298 4.42 4.21 -33.44
CA MET A 298 4.81 4.72 -32.12
C MET A 298 4.30 3.86 -30.97
N CYS A 299 3.09 3.30 -31.08
CA CYS A 299 2.55 2.37 -30.10
C CYS A 299 3.41 1.10 -30.07
N ASP A 300 3.70 0.55 -31.25
CA ASP A 300 4.39 -0.72 -31.38
C ASP A 300 5.84 -0.69 -30.87
N LEU A 301 6.55 0.43 -31.11
CA LEU A 301 7.90 0.63 -30.58
C LEU A 301 7.97 0.60 -29.05
N LEU A 302 6.86 0.87 -28.37
CA LEU A 302 6.76 0.91 -26.91
C LEU A 302 6.09 -0.35 -26.33
N TRP A 303 5.24 -1.05 -27.10
CA TRP A 303 4.36 -2.12 -26.58
C TRP A 303 4.54 -3.51 -27.23
N ALA A 304 5.27 -3.63 -28.34
CA ALA A 304 5.41 -4.91 -29.01
C ALA A 304 6.32 -5.86 -28.23
N ASP A 305 5.99 -7.16 -28.25
CA ASP A 305 6.71 -8.22 -27.54
C ASP A 305 7.15 -9.32 -28.50
N PRO A 306 8.24 -10.05 -28.23
CA PRO A 306 8.51 -11.29 -28.94
C PRO A 306 7.42 -12.34 -28.63
N VAL A 307 7.06 -13.18 -29.60
CA VAL A 307 6.15 -14.32 -29.36
C VAL A 307 6.69 -15.26 -28.27
N ASP A 308 5.82 -15.91 -27.49
CA ASP A 308 6.22 -16.80 -26.39
C ASP A 308 7.19 -17.91 -26.84
N ASP A 309 6.95 -18.50 -28.02
CA ASP A 309 7.75 -19.56 -28.64
C ASP A 309 8.79 -19.02 -29.64
N PHE A 310 9.31 -17.80 -29.42
CA PHE A 310 10.25 -17.12 -30.34
C PHE A 310 11.42 -18.01 -30.77
N GLY A 311 11.57 -18.19 -32.09
CA GLY A 311 12.54 -19.06 -32.73
C GLY A 311 12.10 -20.52 -32.88
N HIS A 312 10.98 -20.92 -32.31
CA HIS A 312 10.36 -22.24 -32.42
C HIS A 312 8.92 -22.15 -32.92
N GLU A 313 8.59 -21.06 -33.62
CA GLU A 313 7.23 -20.73 -34.02
C GLU A 313 6.63 -21.78 -34.94
N LYS A 314 5.39 -22.19 -34.64
CA LYS A 314 4.59 -23.04 -35.55
C LYS A 314 4.00 -22.22 -36.70
N ASN A 315 3.62 -20.97 -36.41
CA ASN A 315 3.09 -20.03 -37.40
C ASN A 315 4.24 -19.25 -38.06
N LYS A 316 4.15 -19.03 -39.37
CA LYS A 316 5.13 -18.24 -40.13
C LYS A 316 4.79 -16.75 -40.22
N SER A 317 3.71 -16.31 -39.56
CA SER A 317 3.37 -14.89 -39.52
C SER A 317 4.51 -14.06 -38.91
N PHE A 318 4.76 -12.89 -39.47
CA PHE A 318 5.75 -11.96 -38.92
C PHE A 318 5.22 -11.29 -37.66
N PHE A 319 3.93 -10.96 -37.66
CA PHE A 319 3.26 -10.27 -36.58
C PHE A 319 1.92 -10.94 -36.26
N VAL A 320 1.58 -11.01 -34.99
CA VAL A 320 0.29 -11.49 -34.47
C VAL A 320 -0.19 -10.47 -33.44
N HIS A 321 -1.48 -10.26 -33.28
CA HIS A 321 -1.97 -9.32 -32.27
C HIS A 321 -1.51 -9.71 -30.86
N ASN A 322 -1.02 -8.74 -30.09
CA ASN A 322 -0.54 -8.97 -28.73
C ASN A 322 -1.71 -8.97 -27.74
N TYR A 323 -2.26 -10.16 -27.49
CA TYR A 323 -3.33 -10.37 -26.52
C TYR A 323 -2.88 -10.18 -25.07
N ALA A 324 -1.58 -10.28 -24.78
CA ALA A 324 -1.05 -10.08 -23.43
C ALA A 324 -1.06 -8.61 -23.04
N ARG A 325 -0.82 -7.70 -24.01
CA ARG A 325 -0.87 -6.24 -23.82
C ARG A 325 -2.23 -5.63 -24.17
N GLY A 326 -3.05 -6.31 -24.96
CA GLY A 326 -4.34 -5.80 -25.44
C GLY A 326 -4.23 -4.70 -26.52
N CYS A 327 -3.01 -4.40 -26.96
CA CYS A 327 -2.67 -3.48 -28.04
C CYS A 327 -1.39 -3.97 -28.73
N SER A 328 -1.01 -3.37 -29.87
CA SER A 328 0.21 -3.74 -30.60
C SER A 328 0.26 -5.23 -31.03
N TYR A 329 1.47 -5.76 -31.22
CA TYR A 329 1.78 -7.04 -31.86
C TYR A 329 2.85 -7.83 -31.12
N PHE A 330 2.69 -9.16 -31.16
CA PHE A 330 3.80 -10.06 -30.99
C PHE A 330 4.58 -10.15 -32.31
N PHE A 331 5.91 -10.03 -32.26
CA PHE A 331 6.79 -10.19 -33.42
C PHE A 331 7.58 -11.50 -33.36
N SER A 332 7.79 -12.14 -34.51
CA SER A 332 8.48 -13.43 -34.60
C SER A 332 9.97 -13.32 -34.88
N TYR A 333 10.69 -14.43 -34.71
CA TYR A 333 12.10 -14.58 -35.09
C TYR A 333 12.31 -14.30 -36.58
N ALA A 334 11.37 -14.72 -37.43
CA ALA A 334 11.43 -14.46 -38.86
C ALA A 334 11.32 -12.96 -39.18
N ALA A 335 10.40 -12.25 -38.53
CA ALA A 335 10.26 -10.80 -38.66
C ALA A 335 11.54 -10.07 -38.21
N THR A 336 12.10 -10.50 -37.09
CA THR A 336 13.33 -9.94 -36.53
C THR A 336 14.52 -10.13 -37.48
N CYS A 337 14.75 -11.36 -37.96
CA CYS A 337 15.86 -11.63 -38.86
C CYS A 337 15.73 -10.83 -40.17
N ALA A 338 14.51 -10.74 -40.73
CA ALA A 338 14.26 -9.95 -41.93
C ALA A 338 14.56 -8.47 -41.73
N PHE A 339 14.17 -7.91 -40.58
CA PHE A 339 14.46 -6.51 -40.24
C PHE A 339 15.96 -6.26 -40.05
N LEU A 340 16.65 -7.13 -39.29
CA LEU A 340 18.08 -7.02 -39.01
C LEU A 340 18.90 -7.10 -40.31
N GLU A 341 18.59 -8.06 -41.20
CA GLU A 341 19.27 -8.20 -42.49
C GLU A 341 19.04 -6.99 -43.39
N ARG A 342 17.78 -6.49 -43.46
CA ARG A 342 17.45 -5.30 -44.27
C ARG A 342 18.20 -4.05 -43.81
N ASN A 343 18.39 -3.89 -42.51
CA ASN A 343 18.99 -2.69 -41.92
C ASN A 343 20.48 -2.85 -41.58
N ASN A 344 21.09 -3.99 -41.94
CA ASN A 344 22.47 -4.33 -41.63
C ASN A 344 22.81 -4.19 -40.13
N LEU A 345 21.93 -4.72 -39.28
CA LEU A 345 22.07 -4.74 -37.83
C LEU A 345 22.36 -6.16 -37.32
N LEU A 346 23.00 -6.23 -36.16
CA LEU A 346 23.39 -7.47 -35.50
C LEU A 346 22.30 -8.03 -34.58
N SER A 347 21.63 -7.16 -33.81
CA SER A 347 20.62 -7.57 -32.82
C SER A 347 19.67 -6.43 -32.48
N LEU A 348 18.50 -6.81 -31.95
CA LEU A 348 17.55 -5.93 -31.28
C LEU A 348 17.76 -6.03 -29.76
N VAL A 349 18.02 -4.92 -29.08
CA VAL A 349 18.10 -4.86 -27.61
C VAL A 349 16.88 -4.12 -27.10
N ARG A 350 16.16 -4.72 -26.16
CA ARG A 350 14.88 -4.20 -25.66
C ARG A 350 14.64 -4.46 -24.18
N ALA A 351 13.55 -3.94 -23.62
CA ALA A 351 13.23 -4.05 -22.19
C ALA A 351 11.79 -4.57 -21.94
N HIS A 352 10.93 -3.88 -21.17
CA HIS A 352 9.46 -4.04 -21.05
C HIS A 352 8.89 -5.36 -20.47
N GLU A 353 9.62 -6.47 -20.55
CA GLU A 353 9.20 -7.76 -19.99
C GLU A 353 10.11 -8.16 -18.85
N ALA A 354 9.54 -8.28 -17.64
CA ALA A 354 10.24 -8.81 -16.48
C ALA A 354 10.89 -10.18 -16.79
N GLN A 355 12.15 -10.35 -16.34
CA GLN A 355 12.94 -11.57 -16.49
C GLN A 355 13.48 -12.01 -15.14
N ASP A 356 13.36 -13.29 -14.80
CA ASP A 356 13.87 -13.84 -13.53
C ASP A 356 15.38 -13.60 -13.34
N ALA A 357 16.16 -13.75 -14.43
CA ALA A 357 17.59 -13.46 -14.42
C ALA A 357 17.93 -11.97 -14.67
N GLY A 358 16.94 -11.09 -14.84
CA GLY A 358 17.14 -9.70 -15.27
C GLY A 358 17.51 -9.53 -16.74
N TYR A 359 17.63 -10.62 -17.50
CA TYR A 359 17.83 -10.57 -18.95
C TYR A 359 17.36 -11.87 -19.62
N ARG A 360 17.16 -11.82 -20.93
CA ARG A 360 16.93 -12.99 -21.78
C ARG A 360 17.60 -12.82 -23.14
N MET A 361 18.42 -13.80 -23.52
CA MET A 361 18.97 -13.89 -24.87
C MET A 361 18.08 -14.83 -25.70
N TYR A 362 17.54 -14.33 -26.80
CA TYR A 362 16.69 -15.12 -27.69
C TYR A 362 17.52 -15.88 -28.71
N ARG A 363 16.84 -16.66 -29.55
CA ARG A 363 17.46 -17.47 -30.60
C ARG A 363 18.47 -16.67 -31.42
N LYS A 364 19.63 -17.28 -31.66
CA LYS A 364 20.70 -16.70 -32.49
C LYS A 364 20.26 -16.58 -33.95
N SER A 365 20.61 -15.47 -34.60
CA SER A 365 20.49 -15.32 -36.04
C SER A 365 21.37 -16.36 -36.74
N LYS A 366 20.85 -16.99 -37.80
CA LYS A 366 21.61 -17.98 -38.58
C LYS A 366 22.79 -17.34 -39.32
N THR A 367 22.64 -16.07 -39.69
CA THR A 367 23.60 -15.34 -40.51
C THR A 367 24.80 -14.88 -39.69
N THR A 368 24.58 -14.40 -38.46
CA THR A 368 25.65 -13.81 -37.61
C THR A 368 26.08 -14.72 -36.45
N GLY A 369 25.27 -15.73 -36.08
CA GLY A 369 25.50 -16.54 -34.88
C GLY A 369 25.29 -15.79 -33.56
N PHE A 370 24.78 -14.55 -33.61
CA PHE A 370 24.53 -13.69 -32.46
C PHE A 370 23.03 -13.70 -32.08
N PRO A 371 22.64 -13.57 -30.79
CA PRO A 371 21.23 -13.46 -30.38
C PRO A 371 20.48 -12.42 -31.22
N ALA A 372 19.34 -12.79 -31.82
CA ALA A 372 18.58 -11.85 -32.65
C ALA A 372 17.87 -10.78 -31.82
N VAL A 373 17.45 -11.14 -30.60
CA VAL A 373 16.82 -10.25 -29.61
C VAL A 373 17.48 -10.46 -28.25
N ILE A 374 17.61 -9.39 -27.49
CA ILE A 374 18.04 -9.40 -26.09
C ILE A 374 17.04 -8.55 -25.30
N THR A 375 16.41 -9.15 -24.29
CA THR A 375 15.60 -8.41 -23.31
C THR A 375 16.44 -8.13 -22.08
N LEU A 376 16.42 -6.90 -21.58
CA LEU A 376 17.05 -6.45 -20.34
C LEU A 376 15.97 -5.94 -19.38
N PHE A 377 16.13 -6.24 -18.10
CA PHE A 377 15.22 -5.79 -17.06
C PHE A 377 16.04 -5.38 -15.84
N SER A 378 15.90 -4.12 -15.42
CA SER A 378 16.81 -3.49 -14.45
C SER A 378 16.15 -3.21 -13.09
N ALA A 379 14.94 -3.73 -12.85
CA ALA A 379 14.22 -3.66 -11.57
C ALA A 379 14.29 -5.03 -10.84
N PRO A 380 15.17 -5.21 -9.84
CA PRO A 380 15.27 -6.47 -9.09
C PRO A 380 14.14 -6.59 -8.08
N ASN A 381 13.74 -7.82 -7.72
CA ASN A 381 12.60 -8.10 -6.84
C ASN A 381 11.38 -7.22 -7.19
N TYR A 382 11.02 -7.20 -8.47
CA TYR A 382 9.98 -6.31 -8.98
C TYR A 382 8.67 -6.48 -8.18
N LEU A 383 8.03 -5.35 -7.85
CA LEU A 383 6.85 -5.26 -6.99
C LEU A 383 7.01 -5.89 -5.59
N ASP A 384 8.24 -6.02 -5.10
CA ASP A 384 8.59 -6.72 -3.86
C ASP A 384 8.14 -8.20 -3.78
N ALA A 385 7.74 -8.78 -4.92
CA ALA A 385 7.08 -10.08 -4.98
C ALA A 385 7.71 -11.04 -5.99
N TYR A 386 8.25 -10.54 -7.10
CA TYR A 386 8.78 -11.39 -8.18
C TYR A 386 10.07 -12.12 -7.80
N ASN A 387 10.83 -11.60 -6.83
CA ASN A 387 12.12 -12.15 -6.39
C ASN A 387 13.15 -12.36 -7.54
N ASN A 388 12.98 -11.65 -8.65
CA ASN A 388 13.88 -11.70 -9.80
C ASN A 388 15.19 -10.93 -9.52
N LYS A 389 16.22 -11.26 -10.29
CA LYS A 389 17.41 -10.41 -10.43
C LYS A 389 17.14 -9.30 -11.45
N ALA A 390 17.94 -8.24 -11.36
CA ALA A 390 18.08 -7.25 -12.41
C ALA A 390 19.40 -7.45 -13.15
N ALA A 391 19.49 -6.90 -14.36
CA ALA A 391 20.74 -6.85 -15.10
C ALA A 391 20.92 -5.55 -15.90
N VAL A 392 22.19 -5.23 -16.16
CA VAL A 392 22.61 -4.24 -17.15
C VAL A 392 23.57 -4.88 -18.15
N LEU A 393 23.58 -4.35 -19.38
CA LEU A 393 24.45 -4.81 -20.45
C LEU A 393 25.59 -3.80 -20.66
N LYS A 394 26.81 -4.19 -20.33
CA LYS A 394 28.02 -3.42 -20.59
C LYS A 394 28.62 -3.86 -21.92
N TYR A 395 28.68 -2.95 -22.89
CA TYR A 395 29.29 -3.20 -24.19
C TYR A 395 30.57 -2.38 -24.33
N GLU A 396 31.72 -3.08 -24.34
CA GLU A 396 33.06 -2.49 -24.38
C GLU A 396 34.00 -3.47 -25.11
N ASP A 397 34.94 -2.96 -25.90
CA ASP A 397 35.94 -3.78 -26.63
C ASP A 397 35.33 -4.90 -27.50
N ASN A 398 34.16 -4.65 -28.11
CA ASN A 398 33.36 -5.63 -28.85
C ASN A 398 32.88 -6.83 -28.01
N VAL A 399 32.98 -6.76 -26.69
CA VAL A 399 32.49 -7.76 -25.75
C VAL A 399 31.22 -7.25 -25.08
N MET A 400 30.20 -8.09 -25.09
CA MET A 400 28.95 -7.84 -24.37
C MET A 400 28.99 -8.59 -23.05
N ASN A 401 28.98 -7.85 -21.94
CA ASN A 401 29.02 -8.38 -20.60
C ASN A 401 27.72 -8.04 -19.86
N ILE A 402 27.00 -9.05 -19.39
CA ILE A 402 25.79 -8.84 -18.61
C ILE A 402 26.15 -8.88 -17.13
N ARG A 403 25.86 -7.78 -16.43
CA ARG A 403 26.08 -7.65 -14.98
C ARG A 403 24.75 -7.72 -14.27
N GLN A 404 24.54 -8.79 -13.51
CA GLN A 404 23.35 -8.98 -12.70
C GLN A 404 23.53 -8.38 -11.30
N PHE A 405 22.43 -7.96 -10.69
CA PHE A 405 22.38 -7.50 -9.30
C PHE A 405 21.03 -7.83 -8.64
N ASN A 406 21.04 -7.87 -7.31
CA ASN A 406 19.86 -8.16 -6.49
C ASN A 406 19.26 -6.84 -5.95
N CYS A 407 18.08 -6.93 -5.34
CA CYS A 407 17.41 -5.78 -4.74
C CYS A 407 18.15 -5.21 -3.53
N SER A 408 17.85 -3.96 -3.25
CA SER A 408 18.32 -3.18 -2.10
C SER A 408 17.13 -2.86 -1.20
N PRO A 409 17.33 -2.78 0.13
CA PRO A 409 16.28 -2.31 1.02
C PRO A 409 15.83 -0.89 0.65
N HIS A 410 14.54 -0.63 0.76
CA HIS A 410 13.94 0.69 0.61
C HIS A 410 12.93 0.96 1.73
N PRO A 411 12.62 2.24 2.02
CA PRO A 411 11.57 2.61 2.95
C PRO A 411 10.21 2.06 2.53
N TYR A 412 9.40 1.77 3.56
CA TYR A 412 8.06 1.26 3.37
C TYR A 412 7.07 2.41 3.20
N TRP A 413 6.18 2.27 2.23
CA TRP A 413 5.05 3.16 2.00
C TRP A 413 3.77 2.33 1.99
N LEU A 414 2.73 2.83 2.64
CA LEU A 414 1.40 2.23 2.52
C LEU A 414 0.89 2.38 1.09
N PRO A 415 0.03 1.44 0.63
CA PRO A 415 -0.51 1.50 -0.72
C PRO A 415 -1.11 2.87 -1.05
N ASN A 416 -0.80 3.38 -2.23
CA ASN A 416 -1.29 4.67 -2.72
C ASN A 416 -0.92 5.88 -1.84
N PHE A 417 0.21 5.83 -1.12
CA PHE A 417 0.69 6.90 -0.24
C PHE A 417 -0.31 7.30 0.86
N MET A 418 -1.12 6.34 1.31
CA MET A 418 -2.11 6.56 2.37
C MET A 418 -1.40 6.87 3.70
N ASP A 419 -1.89 7.86 4.43
CA ASP A 419 -1.40 8.14 5.78
C ASP A 419 -1.96 7.12 6.79
N VAL A 420 -1.24 6.97 7.91
CA VAL A 420 -1.58 5.97 8.95
C VAL A 420 -2.92 6.23 9.63
N PHE A 421 -3.43 7.47 9.63
CA PHE A 421 -4.75 7.76 10.18
C PHE A 421 -5.83 7.27 9.23
N THR A 422 -5.76 7.65 7.95
CA THR A 422 -6.71 7.16 6.93
C THR A 422 -6.74 5.63 6.89
N TRP A 423 -5.59 4.98 7.05
CA TRP A 423 -5.49 3.52 7.09
C TRP A 423 -6.12 2.90 8.34
N SER A 424 -5.85 3.44 9.53
CA SER A 424 -6.25 2.82 10.81
C SER A 424 -7.61 3.26 11.35
N LEU A 425 -8.11 4.45 11.00
CA LEU A 425 -9.38 5.01 11.48
C LEU A 425 -10.57 4.05 11.28
N PRO A 426 -10.74 3.39 10.11
CA PRO A 426 -11.81 2.40 9.94
C PRO A 426 -11.71 1.24 10.93
N PHE A 427 -10.49 0.76 11.19
CA PHE A 427 -10.26 -0.32 12.13
C PHE A 427 -10.51 0.09 13.58
N VAL A 428 -10.01 1.26 13.99
CA VAL A 428 -10.24 1.80 15.34
C VAL A 428 -11.74 1.99 15.58
N GLY A 429 -12.45 2.55 14.60
CA GLY A 429 -13.91 2.71 14.66
C GLY A 429 -14.63 1.38 14.84
N GLU A 430 -14.26 0.35 14.08
CA GLU A 430 -14.84 -0.99 14.24
C GLU A 430 -14.60 -1.53 15.64
N LYS A 431 -13.34 -1.55 16.10
CA LYS A 431 -13.00 -2.20 17.38
C LYS A 431 -13.60 -1.47 18.58
N MET A 432 -13.65 -0.14 18.54
CA MET A 432 -14.35 0.64 19.56
C MET A 432 -15.84 0.29 19.59
N THR A 433 -16.45 0.14 18.42
CA THR A 433 -17.87 -0.18 18.36
C THR A 433 -18.16 -1.63 18.77
N ASP A 434 -17.31 -2.59 18.38
CA ASP A 434 -17.36 -3.98 18.86
C ASP A 434 -17.27 -4.04 20.38
N MET A 435 -16.34 -3.29 20.97
CA MET A 435 -16.17 -3.20 22.42
C MET A 435 -17.43 -2.63 23.08
N LEU A 436 -17.98 -1.54 22.55
CA LEU A 436 -19.21 -0.95 23.06
C LEU A 436 -20.40 -1.90 22.93
N LEU A 437 -20.53 -2.63 21.82
CA LEU A 437 -21.54 -3.68 21.65
C LEU A 437 -21.37 -4.80 22.67
N ALA A 438 -20.14 -5.26 22.89
CA ALA A 438 -19.85 -6.29 23.88
C ALA A 438 -20.22 -5.84 25.30
N ILE A 439 -19.91 -4.59 25.66
CA ILE A 439 -20.30 -3.99 26.95
C ILE A 439 -21.82 -3.88 27.06
N LEU A 440 -22.50 -3.41 26.01
CA LEU A 440 -23.96 -3.27 26.02
C LEU A 440 -24.69 -4.62 26.05
N ASN A 441 -24.09 -5.67 25.48
CA ASN A 441 -24.61 -7.04 25.54
C ASN A 441 -24.44 -7.71 26.91
N ILE A 442 -23.74 -7.09 27.87
CA ILE A 442 -23.71 -7.55 29.27
C ILE A 442 -25.07 -7.34 29.94
N CYS A 443 -25.86 -6.34 29.50
CA CYS A 443 -27.24 -6.20 29.94
C CYS A 443 -28.07 -7.33 29.32
N THR A 444 -28.47 -8.29 30.15
CA THR A 444 -29.32 -9.41 29.71
C THR A 444 -30.74 -8.90 29.43
N LYS A 445 -31.49 -9.62 28.58
CA LYS A 445 -32.94 -9.38 28.44
C LYS A 445 -33.63 -9.43 29.80
N ASP A 446 -33.14 -10.29 30.70
CA ASP A 446 -33.66 -10.47 32.04
C ASP A 446 -33.40 -9.24 32.92
N GLU A 447 -32.24 -8.59 32.90
CA GLU A 447 -32.02 -7.31 33.63
C GLU A 447 -32.85 -6.13 33.07
N LEU A 448 -33.24 -6.19 31.79
CA LEU A 448 -34.14 -5.23 31.16
C LEU A 448 -35.62 -5.55 31.38
N GLU A 449 -35.96 -6.76 31.86
CA GLU A 449 -37.33 -7.25 32.08
C GLU A 449 -37.65 -7.47 33.58
N GLU A 450 -36.67 -7.77 34.44
CA GLU A 450 -36.86 -8.20 35.84
C GLU A 450 -37.25 -7.06 36.80
N ASP A 451 -37.08 -5.79 36.45
CA ASP A 451 -37.63 -4.68 37.25
C ASP A 451 -39.15 -4.48 37.04
N SER A 452 -39.81 -5.32 36.25
CA SER A 452 -41.27 -5.30 36.04
C SER A 452 -42.08 -6.18 37.02
N ILE A 453 -41.43 -6.93 37.92
CA ILE A 453 -42.10 -7.91 38.82
C ILE A 453 -41.98 -7.50 40.29
N VAL A 454 -42.60 -6.38 40.68
CA VAL A 454 -42.99 -6.14 42.10
C VAL A 454 -44.49 -5.81 42.26
N ALA A 455 -45.30 -5.99 41.20
CA ALA A 455 -46.74 -5.73 41.27
C ALA A 455 -47.56 -6.93 40.76
N GLY A 456 -47.66 -8.02 41.52
CA GLY A 456 -48.65 -9.03 41.17
C GLY A 456 -48.62 -10.38 41.91
N SER A 457 -49.12 -10.43 43.15
CA SER A 457 -49.78 -11.61 43.74
C SER A 457 -50.49 -11.14 45.02
N GLY A 458 -51.80 -11.17 45.25
CA GLY A 458 -52.92 -11.91 44.68
C GLY A 458 -53.67 -12.55 45.85
N GLU A 459 -54.88 -12.07 46.20
CA GLU A 459 -56.00 -12.87 46.77
C GLU A 459 -57.23 -12.02 47.13
N THR A 460 -58.40 -12.59 46.86
CA THR A 460 -59.76 -12.02 46.99
C THR A 460 -60.35 -12.17 48.40
N VAL A 461 -61.16 -11.21 48.88
CA VAL A 461 -62.53 -11.37 49.43
C VAL A 461 -63.01 -10.08 50.13
N SER A 462 -64.28 -9.76 49.86
CA SER A 462 -65.17 -8.69 50.37
C SER A 462 -65.05 -8.30 51.86
N THR A 463 -65.02 -6.99 52.18
CA THR A 463 -66.15 -6.27 52.82
C THR A 463 -65.83 -4.79 53.13
N ALA A 464 -66.83 -3.94 52.83
CA ALA A 464 -67.22 -2.66 53.42
C ALA A 464 -66.19 -1.57 53.83
N HIS A 465 -66.33 -0.42 53.15
CA HIS A 465 -66.15 0.96 53.63
C HIS A 465 -65.26 1.23 54.85
N ALA A 466 -64.10 1.85 54.60
CA ALA A 466 -63.73 3.21 55.06
C ALA A 466 -62.20 3.33 55.20
N ALA A 467 -61.62 4.28 54.46
CA ALA A 467 -60.41 5.08 54.75
C ALA A 467 -59.61 5.36 53.47
N GLN A 468 -60.17 6.24 52.64
CA GLN A 468 -59.42 7.01 51.63
C GLN A 468 -58.53 8.02 52.35
N ALA A 469 -57.20 7.87 52.25
CA ALA A 469 -56.25 8.99 52.39
C ALA A 469 -54.76 8.62 52.11
N ALA A 470 -54.36 7.34 52.07
CA ALA A 470 -52.94 6.98 51.94
C ALA A 470 -52.50 6.41 50.57
N ALA A 471 -53.43 6.14 49.65
CA ALA A 471 -53.14 5.44 48.40
C ALA A 471 -52.58 6.34 47.28
N GLN A 472 -52.85 7.65 47.30
CA GLN A 472 -52.56 8.52 46.15
C GLN A 472 -51.11 9.05 46.07
N SER A 473 -50.30 8.95 47.14
CA SER A 473 -48.90 9.41 47.09
C SER A 473 -47.88 8.31 46.79
N ALA A 474 -48.24 7.05 46.99
CA ALA A 474 -47.39 5.90 46.68
C ALA A 474 -47.53 5.48 45.20
N GLU A 475 -48.75 5.47 44.65
CA GLU A 475 -49.01 5.21 43.23
C GLU A 475 -48.38 6.27 42.32
N SER A 476 -48.48 7.56 42.69
CA SER A 476 -47.93 8.64 41.85
C SER A 476 -46.39 8.67 41.83
N ARG A 477 -45.71 8.31 42.94
CA ARG A 477 -44.25 8.16 42.96
C ARG A 477 -43.77 6.90 42.23
N ALA A 478 -44.52 5.80 42.30
CA ALA A 478 -44.22 4.58 41.56
C ALA A 478 -44.40 4.76 40.05
N LEU A 479 -45.43 5.50 39.62
CA LEU A 479 -45.65 5.85 38.20
C LEU A 479 -44.57 6.77 37.63
N LEU A 480 -44.08 7.74 38.41
CA LEU A 480 -42.98 8.63 37.99
C LEU A 480 -41.63 7.90 37.91
N ALA A 481 -41.35 6.99 38.86
CA ALA A 481 -40.16 6.15 38.82
C ALA A 481 -40.20 5.12 37.68
N ALA A 482 -41.38 4.55 37.40
CA ALA A 482 -41.60 3.66 36.26
C ALA A 482 -41.40 4.40 34.92
N SER A 483 -41.90 5.63 34.79
CA SER A 483 -41.69 6.49 33.61
C SER A 483 -40.21 6.83 33.38
N ASP A 484 -39.44 7.11 34.44
CA ASP A 484 -38.01 7.44 34.34
C ASP A 484 -37.15 6.20 34.01
N LEU A 485 -37.56 5.02 34.48
CA LEU A 485 -37.01 3.71 34.09
C LEU A 485 -37.34 3.35 32.64
N GLU A 486 -38.56 3.63 32.17
CA GLU A 486 -38.99 3.44 30.78
C GLU A 486 -38.17 4.33 29.82
N LEU A 487 -37.97 5.61 30.19
CA LEU A 487 -37.12 6.56 29.46
C LEU A 487 -35.64 6.13 29.44
N ARG A 488 -35.12 5.59 30.55
CA ARG A 488 -33.77 4.99 30.58
C ARG A 488 -33.68 3.75 29.69
N ARG A 489 -34.70 2.90 29.69
CA ARG A 489 -34.78 1.70 28.85
C ARG A 489 -34.84 2.06 27.36
N GLU A 490 -35.62 3.08 27.00
CA GLU A 490 -35.64 3.62 25.64
C GLU A 490 -34.31 4.28 25.27
N SER A 491 -33.66 5.03 26.17
CA SER A 491 -32.34 5.61 25.93
C SER A 491 -31.28 4.54 25.70
N ILE A 492 -31.28 3.46 26.49
CA ILE A 492 -30.38 2.32 26.31
C ILE A 492 -30.67 1.60 24.99
N ARG A 493 -31.94 1.38 24.65
CA ARG A 493 -32.33 0.78 23.36
C ARG A 493 -31.89 1.63 22.18
N HIS A 494 -32.05 2.95 22.25
CA HIS A 494 -31.57 3.88 21.22
C HIS A 494 -30.05 3.89 21.12
N LYS A 495 -29.32 3.82 22.25
CA LYS A 495 -27.86 3.69 22.27
C LYS A 495 -27.41 2.37 21.63
N ILE A 496 -28.07 1.25 21.94
CA ILE A 496 -27.78 -0.05 21.33
C ILE A 496 -28.03 -0.02 19.82
N LEU A 497 -29.14 0.58 19.37
CA LEU A 497 -29.45 0.72 17.94
C LEU A 497 -28.47 1.65 17.22
N ALA A 498 -28.06 2.75 17.85
CA ALA A 498 -27.07 3.67 17.31
C ALA A 498 -25.68 3.02 17.20
N VAL A 499 -25.22 2.35 18.27
CA VAL A 499 -23.94 1.62 18.30
C VAL A 499 -23.96 0.46 17.29
N GLY A 500 -25.07 -0.27 17.17
CA GLY A 500 -25.22 -1.32 16.16
C GLY A 500 -25.21 -0.80 14.72
N LYS A 501 -25.71 0.41 14.46
CA LYS A 501 -25.62 1.08 13.15
C LYS A 501 -24.18 1.49 12.84
N VAL A 502 -23.51 2.13 13.80
CA VAL A 502 -22.11 2.55 13.69
C VAL A 502 -21.18 1.35 13.49
N ALA A 503 -21.47 0.22 14.15
CA ALA A 503 -20.69 -1.02 14.01
C ALA A 503 -20.76 -1.56 12.58
N ARG A 504 -21.96 -1.55 11.98
CA ARG A 504 -22.15 -1.99 10.59
C ARG A 504 -21.42 -1.08 9.61
N ILE A 505 -21.44 0.24 9.83
CA ILE A 505 -20.73 1.21 8.97
C ILE A 505 -19.22 0.95 9.02
N PHE A 506 -18.64 0.89 10.23
CA PHE A 506 -17.19 0.65 10.36
C PHE A 506 -16.78 -0.75 9.90
N HIS A 507 -17.65 -1.74 10.06
CA HIS A 507 -17.42 -3.08 9.53
C HIS A 507 -17.36 -3.12 8.00
N ILE A 508 -18.29 -2.42 7.33
CA ILE A 508 -18.27 -2.31 5.87
C ILE A 508 -17.01 -1.55 5.42
N LEU A 509 -16.73 -0.39 6.02
CA LEU A 509 -15.56 0.42 5.70
C LEU A 509 -14.24 -0.33 5.91
N ARG A 510 -14.13 -1.15 6.96
CA ARG A 510 -12.96 -2.01 7.18
C ARG A 510 -12.92 -3.16 6.20
N SER A 511 -14.02 -3.87 5.96
CA SER A 511 -14.02 -4.99 5.00
C SER A 511 -13.64 -4.49 3.60
N GLU A 512 -14.12 -3.31 3.20
CA GLU A 512 -13.74 -2.65 1.97
C GLU A 512 -12.28 -2.20 2.02
N SER A 513 -11.83 -1.54 3.10
CA SER A 513 -10.43 -1.09 3.25
C SER A 513 -9.43 -2.25 3.28
N GLU A 514 -9.71 -3.36 3.97
CA GLU A 514 -8.85 -4.54 4.00
C GLU A 514 -8.84 -5.27 2.67
N THR A 515 -10.01 -5.47 2.06
CA THR A 515 -10.09 -6.06 0.71
C THR A 515 -9.33 -5.18 -0.29
N ILE A 516 -9.50 -3.85 -0.21
CA ILE A 516 -8.83 -2.88 -1.08
C ILE A 516 -7.33 -2.82 -0.80
N ASN A 517 -6.87 -2.87 0.45
CA ASN A 517 -5.44 -2.76 0.79
C ASN A 517 -4.68 -4.07 0.53
N GLU A 518 -5.27 -5.22 0.83
CA GLU A 518 -4.71 -6.54 0.47
C GLU A 518 -4.60 -6.68 -1.06
N LEU A 519 -5.57 -6.16 -1.81
CA LEU A 519 -5.57 -6.24 -3.27
C LEU A 519 -4.72 -5.14 -3.93
N LYS A 520 -4.67 -3.92 -3.39
CA LYS A 520 -3.79 -2.84 -3.88
C LYS A 520 -2.32 -3.15 -3.63
N GLY A 521 -1.99 -3.76 -2.50
CA GLY A 521 -0.63 -4.23 -2.20
C GLY A 521 -0.14 -5.33 -3.15
N LEU A 522 -1.05 -6.14 -3.70
CA LEU A 522 -0.73 -7.19 -4.68
C LEU A 522 -0.79 -6.73 -6.14
N LEU A 523 -1.58 -5.70 -6.46
CA LEU A 523 -1.91 -5.34 -7.85
C LEU A 523 -1.45 -3.93 -8.27
N GLY A 524 -1.07 -3.05 -7.37
CA GLY A 524 -0.64 -1.68 -7.72
C GLY A 524 -1.67 -0.85 -8.52
N THR A 525 -2.95 -1.26 -8.54
CA THR A 525 -4.03 -0.62 -9.33
C THR A 525 -5.23 -0.21 -8.48
N GLN A 526 -6.03 0.72 -9.01
CA GLN A 526 -7.21 1.27 -8.34
C GLN A 526 -8.49 0.39 -8.42
N ARG A 527 -8.52 -0.71 -9.22
CA ARG A 527 -9.75 -1.49 -9.46
C ARG A 527 -9.56 -3.01 -9.59
N LEU A 528 -10.53 -3.78 -9.08
CA LEU A 528 -10.52 -5.24 -9.04
C LEU A 528 -11.07 -5.90 -10.33
N PRO A 529 -10.43 -6.95 -10.88
CA PRO A 529 -11.03 -7.83 -11.88
C PRO A 529 -12.21 -8.62 -11.31
N ALA A 530 -13.25 -8.83 -12.12
CA ALA A 530 -14.45 -9.56 -11.70
C ALA A 530 -14.15 -11.04 -11.44
N GLY A 531 -14.32 -11.50 -10.18
CA GLY A 531 -14.32 -12.93 -9.82
C GLY A 531 -13.43 -13.34 -8.62
N GLN A 532 -12.58 -12.46 -8.09
CA GLN A 532 -11.61 -12.81 -7.04
C GLN A 532 -12.10 -12.70 -5.58
N LEU A 533 -13.32 -12.20 -5.35
CA LEU A 533 -13.95 -12.12 -4.02
C LEU A 533 -14.27 -13.50 -3.38
N SER A 534 -13.94 -14.60 -4.06
CA SER A 534 -14.25 -15.96 -3.62
C SER A 534 -13.14 -16.64 -2.79
N VAL A 535 -11.94 -16.05 -2.68
CA VAL A 535 -10.77 -16.75 -2.08
C VAL A 535 -10.46 -16.35 -0.63
N GLY A 536 -10.86 -15.16 -0.16
CA GLY A 536 -10.79 -14.76 1.27
C GLY A 536 -9.37 -14.62 1.87
N GLY A 537 -9.28 -13.88 2.98
CA GLY A 537 -8.01 -13.47 3.64
C GLY A 537 -7.24 -14.57 4.41
N ARG A 538 -7.55 -15.87 4.21
CA ARG A 538 -6.80 -16.98 4.84
C ARG A 538 -5.69 -17.58 3.97
N GLY A 539 -5.41 -17.00 2.80
CA GLY A 539 -4.30 -17.41 1.92
C GLY A 539 -2.96 -16.69 2.15
N LEU A 540 -2.89 -15.72 3.07
CA LEU A 540 -1.82 -14.71 3.13
C LEU A 540 -0.78 -14.90 4.25
N ARG A 541 -0.39 -16.14 4.57
CA ARG A 541 0.80 -16.38 5.39
C ARG A 541 1.62 -17.52 4.78
N GLN A 542 2.86 -17.20 4.40
CA GLN A 542 3.84 -18.02 3.66
C GLN A 542 3.55 -18.23 2.17
N THR A 543 3.93 -17.26 1.33
CA THR A 543 4.31 -17.62 -0.04
C THR A 543 5.39 -16.69 -0.52
N VAL A 544 6.64 -17.18 -0.49
CA VAL A 544 7.62 -16.75 -1.49
C VAL A 544 6.97 -17.13 -2.81
N LEU A 545 6.34 -16.16 -3.48
CA LEU A 545 5.76 -16.40 -4.79
C LEU A 545 6.92 -16.75 -5.73
N SER A 546 6.76 -17.82 -6.49
CA SER A 546 7.68 -18.05 -7.60
C SER A 546 7.51 -16.92 -8.62
N PHE A 547 8.58 -16.63 -9.37
CA PHE A 547 8.55 -15.62 -10.43
C PHE A 547 7.35 -15.79 -11.39
N GLU A 548 7.02 -17.04 -11.75
CA GLU A 548 5.89 -17.34 -12.65
C GLU A 548 4.53 -17.06 -12.00
N GLU A 549 4.38 -17.30 -10.71
CA GLU A 549 3.15 -16.99 -9.97
C GLU A 549 2.94 -15.48 -9.87
N ALA A 550 3.98 -14.74 -9.48
CA ALA A 550 3.94 -13.27 -9.43
C ALA A 550 3.59 -12.69 -10.80
N LYS A 551 4.26 -13.14 -11.87
CA LYS A 551 3.96 -12.74 -13.26
C LYS A 551 2.52 -13.02 -13.66
N ARG A 552 1.95 -14.13 -13.23
CA ARG A 552 0.56 -14.48 -13.53
C ARG A 552 -0.43 -13.56 -12.82
N PHE A 553 -0.19 -13.25 -11.54
CA PHE A 553 -1.04 -12.31 -10.78
C PHE A 553 -1.01 -10.90 -11.37
N ASP A 554 0.14 -10.50 -11.90
CA ASP A 554 0.37 -9.17 -12.44
C ASP A 554 -0.04 -8.99 -13.92
N SER A 555 -0.44 -10.07 -14.59
CA SER A 555 -0.68 -10.08 -16.04
C SER A 555 -1.75 -9.11 -16.55
N GLU A 556 -2.71 -8.69 -15.70
CA GLU A 556 -3.69 -7.65 -16.05
C GLU A 556 -3.09 -6.25 -16.02
N ASN A 557 -2.11 -5.99 -15.15
CA ASN A 557 -1.42 -4.70 -15.06
C ASN A 557 -0.39 -4.53 -16.19
N GLU A 558 0.02 -5.62 -16.81
CA GLU A 558 0.87 -5.62 -17.99
C GLU A 558 0.10 -5.20 -19.28
N ARG A 559 -1.23 -5.05 -19.21
CA ARG A 559 -2.08 -4.61 -20.33
C ARG A 559 -2.19 -3.10 -20.43
N LEU A 560 -2.47 -2.61 -21.64
CA LEU A 560 -2.90 -1.24 -21.85
C LEU A 560 -4.21 -0.98 -21.07
N PRO A 561 -4.25 0.02 -20.17
CA PRO A 561 -5.47 0.34 -19.43
C PRO A 561 -6.63 0.73 -20.36
N PRO A 562 -7.90 0.54 -19.95
CA PRO A 562 -9.05 0.97 -20.73
C PRO A 562 -9.09 2.50 -20.87
N PRO A 563 -9.70 3.06 -21.93
CA PRO A 563 -9.75 4.51 -22.15
C PRO A 563 -10.37 5.30 -20.99
N ILE A 564 -9.79 6.45 -20.67
CA ILE A 564 -10.16 7.34 -19.55
C ILE A 564 -11.68 7.64 -19.48
N GLY A 565 -12.34 7.83 -20.63
CA GLY A 565 -13.77 8.16 -20.69
C GLY A 565 -14.72 7.04 -20.22
N LEU A 566 -14.32 5.77 -20.31
CA LEU A 566 -15.10 4.66 -19.78
C LEU A 566 -14.93 4.51 -18.26
N GLN A 567 -13.78 4.94 -17.72
CA GLN A 567 -13.44 4.88 -16.30
C GLN A 567 -14.24 5.90 -15.49
N ALA A 568 -14.27 7.17 -15.93
CA ALA A 568 -15.03 8.24 -15.26
C ALA A 568 -16.52 7.89 -15.09
N SER A 569 -17.13 7.27 -16.11
CA SER A 569 -18.54 6.84 -16.05
C SER A 569 -18.82 5.81 -14.97
N ALA A 570 -17.82 5.05 -14.57
CA ALA A 570 -17.94 3.91 -13.69
C ALA A 570 -17.57 4.29 -12.24
N GLU A 571 -16.63 5.22 -12.04
CA GLU A 571 -16.36 5.86 -10.75
C GLU A 571 -17.49 6.80 -10.35
N GLN A 572 -18.00 7.58 -11.29
CA GLN A 572 -19.17 8.43 -11.08
C GLN A 572 -20.40 7.59 -10.70
N ARG A 573 -20.61 6.43 -11.33
CA ARG A 573 -21.68 5.49 -10.93
C ARG A 573 -21.52 4.94 -9.51
N VAL A 574 -20.30 4.69 -9.06
CA VAL A 574 -20.04 4.22 -7.69
C VAL A 574 -20.20 5.37 -6.70
N GLY A 575 -19.65 6.55 -6.99
CA GLY A 575 -19.82 7.76 -6.18
C GLY A 575 -21.29 8.19 -6.06
N ASP A 576 -22.04 8.14 -7.16
CA ASP A 576 -23.48 8.43 -7.19
C ASP A 576 -24.27 7.41 -6.37
N ALA A 577 -23.91 6.12 -6.44
CA ALA A 577 -24.56 5.07 -5.64
C ALA A 577 -24.29 5.23 -4.13
N VAL A 578 -23.06 5.60 -3.76
CA VAL A 578 -22.68 5.89 -2.37
C VAL A 578 -23.39 7.16 -1.87
N ALA A 579 -23.40 8.23 -2.67
CA ALA A 579 -24.09 9.47 -2.32
C ALA A 579 -25.60 9.25 -2.19
N LEU A 580 -26.21 8.44 -3.06
CA LEU A 580 -27.62 8.07 -2.98
C LEU A 580 -27.92 7.29 -1.70
N ALA A 581 -27.08 6.32 -1.33
CA ALA A 581 -27.23 5.55 -0.09
C ALA A 581 -27.15 6.47 1.15
N VAL A 582 -26.20 7.40 1.18
CA VAL A 582 -26.08 8.39 2.26
C VAL A 582 -27.29 9.34 2.31
N HIS A 583 -27.81 9.76 1.15
CA HIS A 583 -28.96 10.66 1.07
C HIS A 583 -30.28 9.98 1.47
N GLU A 584 -30.49 8.73 1.05
CA GLU A 584 -31.63 7.90 1.48
C GLU A 584 -31.60 7.66 2.98
N GLU A 585 -30.41 7.48 3.56
CA GLU A 585 -30.23 7.28 4.99
C GLU A 585 -30.41 8.57 5.81
N GLN A 586 -29.94 9.72 5.31
CA GLN A 586 -30.20 11.04 5.91
C GLN A 586 -31.68 11.40 5.84
N ALA A 587 -32.36 11.10 4.73
CA ALA A 587 -33.80 11.29 4.63
C ALA A 587 -34.58 10.40 5.61
N ALA A 588 -34.09 9.18 5.89
CA ALA A 588 -34.65 8.32 6.92
C ALA A 588 -34.39 8.85 8.34
N TYR A 589 -33.24 9.50 8.58
CA TYR A 589 -32.94 10.22 9.83
C TYR A 589 -33.89 11.40 10.05
N ASP A 590 -34.04 12.27 9.05
CA ASP A 590 -34.92 13.45 9.12
C ASP A 590 -36.40 13.05 9.25
N ALA A 591 -36.80 11.92 8.65
CA ALA A 591 -38.14 11.36 8.80
C ALA A 591 -38.39 10.85 10.22
N ALA A 592 -37.41 10.15 10.82
CA ALA A 592 -37.48 9.71 12.22
C ALA A 592 -37.51 10.90 13.18
N GLU A 593 -36.74 11.96 12.91
CA GLU A 593 -36.71 13.17 13.72
C GLU A 593 -38.05 13.95 13.64
N ARG A 594 -38.73 13.94 12.49
CA ARG A 594 -40.08 14.51 12.33
C ARG A 594 -41.18 13.72 13.03
N GLU A 595 -41.02 12.42 13.22
CA GLU A 595 -41.94 11.60 14.01
C GLU A 595 -41.73 11.81 15.53
N ILE A 596 -40.51 12.16 15.96
CA ILE A 596 -40.13 12.36 17.37
C ILE A 596 -40.30 13.82 17.83
N GLY A 597 -40.14 14.80 16.94
CA GLY A 597 -40.27 16.24 17.25
C GLY A 597 -41.58 16.66 17.96
N PRO A 598 -42.75 16.08 17.62
CA PRO A 598 -44.00 16.37 18.33
C PRO A 598 -44.06 15.83 19.77
N LEU A 599 -43.29 14.77 20.09
CA LEU A 599 -43.23 14.15 21.42
C LEU A 599 -42.33 14.94 22.38
N ALA A 600 -41.17 15.41 21.91
CA ALA A 600 -40.28 16.29 22.69
C ALA A 600 -40.93 17.66 23.02
N ALA A 601 -41.72 18.21 22.09
CA ALA A 601 -42.49 19.43 22.31
C ALA A 601 -43.69 19.24 23.26
N LEU A 602 -44.16 17.99 23.44
CA LEU A 602 -45.19 17.64 24.42
C LEU A 602 -44.60 17.57 25.84
N GLU A 603 -43.39 17.01 25.98
CA GLU A 603 -42.63 16.97 27.23
C GLU A 603 -42.31 18.38 27.76
N GLU A 604 -41.86 19.28 26.89
CA GLU A 604 -41.55 20.67 27.28
C GLU A 604 -42.81 21.46 27.74
N ARG A 605 -43.97 21.15 27.15
CA ARG A 605 -45.27 21.72 27.55
C ARG A 605 -45.80 21.13 28.85
N LEU A 606 -45.58 19.84 29.11
CA LEU A 606 -45.91 19.17 30.37
C LEU A 606 -45.04 19.68 31.53
N ASP A 607 -43.75 19.92 31.28
CA ASP A 607 -42.82 20.42 32.30
C ASP A 607 -43.10 21.89 32.66
N HIS A 608 -43.51 22.71 31.67
CA HIS A 608 -43.92 24.09 31.92
C HIS A 608 -45.25 24.20 32.71
N HIS A 609 -46.20 23.29 32.47
CA HIS A 609 -47.48 23.29 33.18
C HIS A 609 -47.35 22.83 34.64
N THR A 610 -46.38 21.96 34.91
CA THR A 610 -46.07 21.44 36.26
C THR A 610 -45.34 22.48 37.11
N ARG A 611 -44.52 23.36 36.50
CA ARG A 611 -43.84 24.47 37.20
C ARG A 611 -44.75 25.66 37.52
N MET A 612 -45.90 25.81 36.86
CA MET A 612 -46.84 26.92 37.06
C MET A 612 -47.94 26.62 38.10
N MET A 613 -48.07 25.37 38.57
CA MET A 613 -49.07 24.93 39.56
C MET A 613 -48.47 24.58 40.94
N GLY A 614 -47.18 24.85 41.15
CA GLY A 614 -46.47 24.64 42.42
C GLY A 614 -46.40 25.89 43.28
#